data_AF-A0A4Q6AX92-F1
#
_entry.id   AF-A0A4Q6AX92-F1
#
_cell.length_a   1.000
_cell.length_b   1.000
_cell.length_c   1.000
_cell.angle_alpha   90.00
_cell.angle_beta   90.00
_cell.angle_gamma   90.00
#
_symmetry.space_group_name_H-M   'P 1'
#
loop_
_entity.id
_entity.type
_entity.pdbx_description
1 polymer ?
#
loop_
_entity_poly.entity_id
_entity_poly.type
_entity_poly.pdbx_seq_one_letter_code
_entity_poly.pdbx_strand_id
1 'polypeptide(L)'
;MQTHASTEIIASPIVTGTPENATVILPAGTRFRDGSGNVILPVGTSVEVTQVFFSSRSAYSMGGFPNGSMMVDSFVNGTSKSAGFHQSAGMLYMEMTLGGKDVKSFTQPVSYEYTLDPAYVNAATNAPVNAGDQVPLWQFDYSRNRWDFLQNSTLQFASGTLRASFASNQLKYISLGWMTPKCTQNTSLTFNNGLGLYTTYLVDILSATGDMRHPLVSGLFVEVRNGMAVSNVPMPTGPVVINVYENNLGNSQYNYLNRSTSPIATYTGVACGSNVALSIPLDPQLQGHFWNVLGYCPNGSFYVFPTIPTFYKRAHTKANYSLLGLVHIGQFSTTQIRTNNEYHFLWVSGDDLFTKEKLVDSSTYTRFITVPETSPGDTLRGMWCF
;
A
#
# COMPACT_ATOMS: atom_id res chain seq x y z
N MET A 1 38.47 15.13 -19.06
CA MET A 1 37.22 15.32 -18.29
C MET A 1 36.07 15.15 -19.27
N GLN A 2 35.40 14.01 -19.28
CA GLN A 2 34.27 13.82 -20.20
C GLN A 2 33.05 14.53 -19.61
N THR A 3 32.74 15.68 -20.16
CA THR A 3 31.39 16.26 -20.15
C THR A 3 30.51 15.41 -21.06
N HIS A 4 29.24 15.20 -20.70
CA HIS A 4 28.27 14.74 -21.69
C HIS A 4 28.27 15.76 -22.85
N ALA A 5 28.68 15.34 -24.04
CA ALA A 5 28.82 16.24 -25.19
C ALA A 5 27.45 16.62 -25.80
N SER A 6 26.44 15.80 -25.54
CA SER A 6 25.05 15.95 -25.95
C SER A 6 24.14 16.12 -24.74
N THR A 7 22.99 16.73 -24.97
CA THR A 7 21.84 16.62 -24.06
C THR A 7 21.37 15.17 -24.06
N GLU A 8 21.21 14.59 -22.89
CA GLU A 8 20.68 13.24 -22.71
C GLU A 8 19.25 13.28 -22.18
N ILE A 9 18.40 12.39 -22.67
CA ILE A 9 17.00 12.26 -22.26
C ILE A 9 16.81 10.85 -21.70
N ILE A 10 16.47 10.78 -20.42
CA ILE A 10 16.16 9.54 -19.72
C ILE A 10 14.66 9.54 -19.45
N ALA A 11 13.92 8.69 -20.15
CA ALA A 11 12.49 8.53 -19.94
C ALA A 11 12.21 7.21 -19.21
N SER A 12 11.25 7.21 -18.28
CA SER A 12 10.78 5.93 -17.74
C SER A 12 10.06 5.12 -18.82
N PRO A 13 10.02 3.78 -18.67
CA PRO A 13 9.23 2.94 -19.55
C PRO A 13 7.77 3.39 -19.59
N ILE A 14 7.22 3.55 -20.79
CA ILE A 14 5.80 3.81 -20.96
C ILE A 14 5.05 2.49 -20.72
N VAL A 15 4.18 2.47 -19.71
CA VAL A 15 3.29 1.33 -19.47
C VAL A 15 2.00 1.53 -20.28
N THR A 16 1.61 0.53 -21.07
CA THR A 16 0.38 0.59 -21.86
C THR A 16 -0.83 0.82 -20.95
N GLY A 17 -1.63 1.84 -21.26
CA GLY A 17 -2.83 2.18 -20.51
C GLY A 17 -2.65 3.24 -19.41
N THR A 18 -1.42 3.69 -19.15
CA THR A 18 -1.14 4.82 -18.25
C THR A 18 -0.63 6.04 -19.04
N PRO A 19 -1.28 7.21 -18.93
CA PRO A 19 -0.80 8.44 -19.60
C PRO A 19 0.41 9.07 -18.87
N GLU A 20 0.71 8.59 -17.67
CA GLU A 20 1.75 9.12 -16.79
C GLU A 20 3.13 8.52 -17.11
N ASN A 21 4.14 9.37 -17.05
CA ASN A 21 5.53 9.06 -17.34
C ASN A 21 6.40 10.16 -16.72
N ALA A 22 7.66 9.86 -16.45
CA ALA A 22 8.66 10.85 -16.06
C ALA A 22 9.85 10.86 -17.02
N THR A 23 10.30 12.06 -17.37
CA THR A 23 11.46 12.32 -18.22
C THR A 23 12.45 13.18 -17.45
N VAL A 24 13.72 12.80 -17.48
CA VAL A 24 14.84 13.58 -16.96
C VAL A 24 15.75 13.98 -18.10
N ILE A 25 15.98 15.28 -18.25
CA ILE A 25 16.79 15.86 -19.33
C ILE A 25 18.06 16.41 -18.71
N LEU A 26 19.20 15.79 -19.04
CA LEU A 26 20.51 16.24 -18.63
C LEU A 26 21.09 17.14 -19.73
N PRO A 27 21.29 18.44 -19.49
CA PRO A 27 21.89 19.31 -20.49
C PRO A 27 23.32 18.87 -20.80
N ALA A 28 23.79 19.17 -22.01
CA ALA A 28 25.20 19.00 -22.37
C ALA A 28 26.11 19.71 -21.34
N GLY A 29 27.27 19.12 -21.04
CA GLY A 29 28.18 19.64 -20.02
C GLY A 29 27.89 19.16 -18.59
N THR A 30 26.80 18.42 -18.36
CA THR A 30 26.47 17.92 -17.01
C THR A 30 27.56 16.99 -16.50
N ARG A 31 28.02 17.21 -15.26
CA ARG A 31 28.95 16.34 -14.55
C ARG A 31 28.30 15.88 -13.26
N PHE A 32 28.66 14.68 -12.83
CA PHE A 32 28.07 14.02 -11.67
C PHE A 32 28.88 14.26 -10.41
N ARG A 33 28.20 14.37 -9.28
CA ARG A 33 28.80 14.56 -7.96
C ARG A 33 28.37 13.46 -7.01
N ASP A 34 29.29 13.04 -6.15
CA ASP A 34 29.02 12.09 -5.06
C ASP A 34 28.32 12.77 -3.87
N GLY A 35 28.04 12.00 -2.82
CA GLY A 35 27.41 12.50 -1.59
C GLY A 35 28.26 13.51 -0.79
N SER A 36 29.56 13.62 -1.10
CA SER A 36 30.45 14.65 -0.54
C SER A 36 30.53 15.90 -1.42
N GLY A 37 29.82 15.92 -2.55
CA GLY A 37 29.83 17.02 -3.52
C GLY A 37 31.03 17.02 -4.47
N ASN A 38 31.90 16.00 -4.40
CA ASN A 38 33.05 15.90 -5.30
C ASN A 38 32.59 15.45 -6.68
N VAL A 39 33.19 16.01 -7.73
CA VAL A 39 32.93 15.55 -9.10
C VAL A 39 33.46 14.13 -9.26
N ILE A 40 32.58 13.21 -9.65
CA ILE A 40 32.96 11.82 -9.97
C ILE A 40 33.70 11.87 -11.31
N LEU A 41 34.99 11.52 -11.27
CA LEU A 41 35.78 11.37 -12.47
C LEU A 41 35.43 10.03 -13.13
N PRO A 42 35.19 10.00 -14.44
CA PRO A 42 34.78 8.77 -15.12
C PRO A 42 35.91 7.73 -15.03
N VAL A 43 35.58 6.60 -14.39
CA VAL A 43 36.35 5.36 -14.47
C VAL A 43 35.39 4.33 -15.07
N GLY A 44 35.56 3.97 -16.34
CA GLY A 44 34.51 3.26 -17.10
C GLY A 44 33.55 4.23 -17.79
N THR A 45 33.14 3.90 -19.01
CA THR A 45 32.56 4.82 -20.01
C THR A 45 31.05 4.96 -19.97
N SER A 46 30.36 4.30 -19.03
CA SER A 46 28.90 4.29 -18.94
C SER A 46 28.41 4.77 -17.58
N VAL A 47 27.37 5.59 -17.61
CA VAL A 47 26.53 5.88 -16.44
C VAL A 47 25.45 4.81 -16.41
N GLU A 48 25.31 4.11 -15.29
CA GLU A 48 24.20 3.19 -15.10
C GLU A 48 23.06 3.96 -14.44
N VAL A 49 21.84 3.74 -14.94
CA VAL A 49 20.65 4.44 -14.46
C VAL A 49 19.58 3.42 -14.16
N THR A 50 19.09 3.44 -12.94
CA THR A 50 17.87 2.75 -12.54
C THR A 50 16.79 3.79 -12.34
N GLN A 51 15.72 3.70 -13.11
CA GLN A 51 14.58 4.62 -13.03
C GLN A 51 13.29 3.82 -12.89
N VAL A 52 12.48 4.19 -11.90
CA VAL A 52 11.14 3.64 -11.71
C VAL A 52 10.16 4.80 -11.56
N PHE A 53 9.07 4.74 -12.33
CA PHE A 53 7.97 5.66 -12.20
C PHE A 53 6.76 4.95 -11.61
N PHE A 54 6.27 5.47 -10.49
CA PHE A 54 5.12 4.98 -9.76
C PHE A 54 3.91 5.84 -10.13
N SER A 55 3.06 5.28 -10.99
CA SER A 55 1.83 5.92 -11.48
C SER A 55 0.76 5.97 -10.39
N SER A 56 -0.02 7.04 -10.38
CA SER A 56 -1.27 7.18 -9.63
C SER A 56 -2.41 6.43 -10.31
N ARG A 57 -2.18 5.26 -10.91
CA ARG A 57 -3.22 4.35 -11.43
C ARG A 57 -2.91 2.89 -11.20
N SER A 58 -1.79 2.57 -10.57
CA SER A 58 -1.39 1.20 -10.29
C SER A 58 -1.44 0.95 -8.80
N ALA A 59 -2.19 -0.07 -8.38
CA ALA A 59 -2.19 -0.49 -6.98
C ALA A 59 -0.80 -0.96 -6.51
N TYR A 60 0.03 -1.46 -7.44
CA TYR A 60 1.40 -1.87 -7.13
C TYR A 60 2.32 -0.67 -6.84
N SER A 61 1.98 0.53 -7.33
CA SER A 61 2.74 1.75 -7.03
C SER A 61 2.80 2.02 -5.53
N MET A 62 1.76 1.66 -4.76
CA MET A 62 1.74 1.81 -3.30
C MET A 62 2.88 1.06 -2.61
N GLY A 63 3.21 -0.15 -3.07
CA GLY A 63 4.33 -0.93 -2.53
C GLY A 63 5.69 -0.30 -2.80
N GLY A 64 5.76 0.61 -3.77
CA GLY A 64 6.94 1.41 -4.07
C GLY A 64 7.08 2.68 -3.24
N PHE A 65 6.03 3.13 -2.54
CA PHE A 65 6.17 4.26 -1.61
C PHE A 65 7.11 3.89 -0.47
N PRO A 66 7.89 4.85 0.06
CA PRO A 66 8.66 4.60 1.28
C PRO A 66 7.72 4.06 2.36
N ASN A 67 8.11 2.95 2.99
CA ASN A 67 7.32 2.20 3.97
C ASN A 67 6.07 1.47 3.40
N GLY A 68 5.95 1.34 2.08
CA GLY A 68 4.89 0.58 1.39
C GLY A 68 3.48 1.14 1.59
N SER A 69 3.36 2.41 1.98
CA SER A 69 2.10 3.05 2.36
C SER A 69 2.06 4.51 1.94
N MET A 70 0.85 5.02 1.67
CA MET A 70 0.62 6.45 1.52
C MET A 70 0.65 7.18 2.87
N MET A 71 0.59 6.47 3.99
CA MET A 71 0.83 7.07 5.31
C MET A 71 2.30 7.49 5.44
N VAL A 72 2.50 8.72 5.88
CA VAL A 72 3.82 9.30 6.11
C VAL A 72 3.97 9.69 7.58
N ASP A 73 5.03 9.19 8.21
CA ASP A 73 5.31 9.47 9.62
C ASP A 73 5.79 10.91 9.83
N SER A 74 6.42 11.48 8.80
CA SER A 74 6.95 12.84 8.84
C SER A 74 7.00 13.46 7.45
N PHE A 75 6.41 14.65 7.33
CA PHE A 75 6.69 15.58 6.24
C PHE A 75 6.95 16.98 6.79
N VAL A 76 7.80 17.75 6.10
CA VAL A 76 8.24 19.09 6.49
C VAL A 76 7.98 20.08 5.36
N ASN A 77 7.33 21.20 5.68
CA ASN A 77 7.21 22.35 4.80
C ASN A 77 7.67 23.60 5.54
N GLY A 78 8.85 24.12 5.20
CA GLY A 78 9.51 25.17 5.95
C GLY A 78 9.83 24.71 7.38
N THR A 79 9.30 25.41 8.38
CA THR A 79 9.46 25.04 9.81
C THR A 79 8.38 24.09 10.32
N SER A 80 7.32 23.84 9.54
CA SER A 80 6.19 23.01 9.94
C SER A 80 6.51 21.54 9.71
N LYS A 81 6.38 20.71 10.75
CA LYS A 81 6.56 19.25 10.71
C LYS A 81 5.26 18.55 11.13
N SER A 82 4.81 17.59 10.34
CA SER A 82 3.56 16.85 10.57
C SER A 82 3.68 15.39 10.13
N ALA A 83 2.77 14.54 10.60
CA ALA A 83 2.50 13.22 10.03
C ALA A 83 1.20 13.28 9.21
N GLY A 84 1.01 12.37 8.26
CA GLY A 84 -0.11 12.47 7.34
C GLY A 84 -0.24 11.38 6.31
N PHE A 85 -0.88 11.75 5.21
CA PHE A 85 -1.08 10.92 4.04
C PHE A 85 -0.55 11.67 2.81
N HIS A 86 0.16 10.95 1.96
CA HIS A 86 0.69 11.42 0.71
C HIS A 86 -0.20 10.94 -0.44
N GLN A 87 -0.95 11.87 -1.01
CA GLN A 87 -1.74 11.63 -2.22
C GLN A 87 -0.90 12.00 -3.43
N SER A 88 -0.19 11.01 -3.97
CA SER A 88 0.70 11.19 -5.11
C SER A 88 -0.04 11.10 -6.43
N ALA A 89 0.21 12.09 -7.29
CA ALA A 89 -0.16 12.12 -8.70
C ALA A 89 0.95 11.54 -9.61
N GLY A 90 1.97 10.91 -9.02
CA GLY A 90 3.12 10.37 -9.72
C GLY A 90 4.40 10.55 -8.92
N MET A 91 5.23 9.52 -8.91
CA MET A 91 6.49 9.52 -8.16
C MET A 91 7.61 8.90 -8.97
N LEU A 92 8.76 9.56 -8.97
CA LEU A 92 9.98 9.11 -9.63
C LEU A 92 10.99 8.68 -8.58
N TYR A 93 11.45 7.45 -8.74
CA TYR A 93 12.69 6.99 -8.16
C TYR A 93 13.75 6.93 -9.25
N MET A 94 14.90 7.52 -8.98
CA MET A 94 16.05 7.45 -9.87
C MET A 94 17.33 7.27 -9.06
N GLU A 95 18.11 6.27 -9.44
CA GLU A 95 19.46 6.05 -8.98
C GLU A 95 20.40 6.03 -10.17
N MET A 96 21.59 6.58 -9.97
CA MET A 96 22.62 6.65 -10.99
C MET A 96 23.96 6.27 -10.38
N THR A 97 24.74 5.45 -11.08
CA THR A 97 26.13 5.15 -10.71
C THR A 97 27.06 5.49 -11.88
N LEU A 98 28.27 5.93 -11.55
CA LEU A 98 29.33 6.17 -12.52
C LEU A 98 30.62 5.57 -11.99
N GLY A 99 31.16 4.57 -12.69
CA GLY A 99 32.36 3.86 -12.25
C GLY A 99 32.22 3.21 -10.87
N GLY A 100 31.03 2.66 -10.59
CA GLY A 100 30.70 2.06 -9.29
C GLY A 100 30.49 3.04 -8.14
N LYS A 101 30.51 4.36 -8.39
CA LYS A 101 30.19 5.38 -7.39
C LYS A 101 28.79 5.93 -7.59
N ASP A 102 28.06 6.04 -6.49
CA ASP A 102 26.75 6.69 -6.47
C ASP A 102 26.84 8.16 -6.87
N VAL A 103 26.04 8.53 -7.85
CA VAL A 103 25.72 9.92 -8.16
C VAL A 103 24.66 10.40 -7.18
N LYS A 104 24.88 11.55 -6.53
CA LYS A 104 23.89 12.19 -5.65
C LYS A 104 23.45 13.57 -6.16
N SER A 105 24.27 14.23 -6.98
CA SER A 105 23.94 15.53 -7.55
C SER A 105 24.64 15.80 -8.88
N PHE A 106 24.32 16.93 -9.50
CA PHE A 106 24.79 17.39 -10.80
C PHE A 106 25.48 18.75 -10.66
N THR A 107 26.43 19.05 -11.55
CA THR A 107 27.11 20.36 -11.57
C THR A 107 26.24 21.50 -12.07
N GLN A 108 25.14 21.20 -12.75
CA GLN A 108 24.15 22.15 -13.25
C GLN A 108 22.74 21.55 -13.10
N PRO A 109 21.69 22.37 -13.08
CA PRO A 109 20.33 21.86 -13.00
C PRO A 109 19.99 20.94 -14.17
N VAL A 110 19.37 19.79 -13.88
CA VAL A 110 18.72 18.91 -14.86
C VAL A 110 17.22 19.17 -14.82
N SER A 111 16.54 19.01 -15.97
CA SER A 111 15.10 19.18 -16.06
C SER A 111 14.40 17.87 -15.74
N TYR A 112 13.33 17.95 -14.95
CA TYR A 112 12.41 16.87 -14.68
C TYR A 112 11.06 17.24 -15.25
N GLU A 113 10.45 16.33 -16.01
CA GLU A 113 9.11 16.47 -16.55
C GLU A 113 8.28 15.25 -16.18
N TYR A 114 7.07 15.49 -15.69
CA TYR A 114 6.11 14.45 -15.34
C TYR A 114 4.87 14.68 -16.18
N THR A 115 4.37 13.64 -16.84
CA THR A 115 3.01 13.65 -17.38
C THR A 115 2.07 13.15 -16.29
N LEU A 116 0.96 13.86 -16.12
CA LEU A 116 -0.08 13.52 -15.15
C LEU A 116 -1.32 13.03 -15.89
N ASP A 117 -2.10 12.17 -15.23
CA ASP A 117 -3.44 11.86 -15.69
C ASP A 117 -4.34 13.10 -15.51
N PRO A 118 -4.92 13.68 -16.58
CA PRO A 118 -5.82 14.82 -16.45
C PRO A 118 -7.10 14.48 -15.68
N ALA A 119 -7.40 13.19 -15.51
CA ALA A 119 -8.52 12.74 -14.72
C ALA A 119 -8.13 12.57 -13.22
N TYR A 120 -6.85 12.70 -12.84
CA TYR A 120 -6.44 12.70 -11.43
C TYR A 120 -7.18 13.81 -10.68
N VAL A 121 -7.73 13.52 -9.51
CA VAL A 121 -8.52 14.51 -8.77
C VAL A 121 -7.69 15.07 -7.62
N ASN A 122 -7.53 16.39 -7.60
CA ASN A 122 -6.91 17.04 -6.47
C ASN A 122 -7.87 16.99 -5.28
N ALA A 123 -7.48 16.27 -4.25
CA ALA A 123 -8.29 16.11 -3.07
C ALA A 123 -8.50 17.41 -2.28
N ALA A 124 -7.64 18.42 -2.39
CA ALA A 124 -7.90 19.69 -1.75
C ALA A 124 -9.06 20.45 -2.40
N THR A 125 -9.24 20.33 -3.72
CA THR A 125 -10.23 21.09 -4.49
C THR A 125 -11.45 20.28 -4.92
N ASN A 126 -11.39 18.95 -4.81
CA ASN A 126 -12.42 18.02 -5.30
C ASN A 126 -12.71 18.20 -6.81
N ALA A 127 -11.68 18.55 -7.58
CA ALA A 127 -11.77 18.73 -9.02
C ALA A 127 -10.62 17.99 -9.72
N PRO A 128 -10.83 17.49 -10.95
CA PRO A 128 -9.74 17.02 -11.79
C PRO A 128 -8.66 18.11 -11.91
N VAL A 129 -7.40 17.70 -11.92
CA VAL A 129 -6.29 18.62 -12.13
C VAL A 129 -6.32 19.20 -13.54
N ASN A 130 -6.05 20.50 -13.65
CA ASN A 130 -6.06 21.23 -14.91
C ASN A 130 -4.80 22.07 -15.09
N ALA A 131 -4.57 22.53 -16.33
CA ALA A 131 -3.49 23.49 -16.58
C ALA A 131 -3.72 24.79 -15.78
N GLY A 132 -2.65 25.32 -15.19
CA GLY A 132 -2.69 26.46 -14.27
C GLY A 132 -2.72 26.06 -12.79
N ASP A 133 -3.14 24.85 -12.46
CA ASP A 133 -3.13 24.37 -11.07
C ASP A 133 -1.70 24.26 -10.53
N GLN A 134 -1.56 24.47 -9.22
CA GLN A 134 -0.30 24.25 -8.51
C GLN A 134 -0.29 22.85 -7.90
N VAL A 135 0.73 22.05 -8.25
CA VAL A 135 1.00 20.76 -7.62
C VAL A 135 2.25 20.86 -6.75
N PRO A 136 2.21 20.42 -5.47
CA PRO A 136 3.40 20.41 -4.63
C PRO A 136 4.37 19.30 -5.04
N LEU A 137 5.66 19.57 -4.92
CA LEU A 137 6.72 18.59 -5.10
C LEU A 137 7.36 18.28 -3.75
N TRP A 138 7.46 16.99 -3.46
CA TRP A 138 8.06 16.47 -2.25
C TRP A 138 9.25 15.60 -2.60
N GLN A 139 10.33 15.76 -1.84
CA GLN A 139 11.50 14.91 -1.91
C GLN A 139 11.53 14.00 -0.69
N PHE A 140 11.78 12.71 -0.89
CA PHE A 140 12.01 11.80 0.23
C PHE A 140 13.49 11.82 0.65
N ASP A 141 13.74 11.97 1.94
CA ASP A 141 15.06 11.84 2.57
C ASP A 141 15.14 10.52 3.34
N TYR A 142 15.82 9.54 2.74
CA TYR A 142 16.06 8.23 3.33
C TYR A 142 16.81 8.29 4.67
N SER A 143 17.73 9.24 4.84
CA SER A 143 18.53 9.34 6.07
C SER A 143 17.71 9.79 7.28
N ARG A 144 16.61 10.50 7.04
CA ARG A 144 15.71 11.04 8.07
C ARG A 144 14.33 10.40 8.07
N ASN A 145 14.06 9.47 7.15
CA ASN A 145 12.76 8.84 6.91
C ASN A 145 11.62 9.89 6.86
N ARG A 146 11.79 10.93 6.03
CA ARG A 146 10.81 12.03 5.94
C ARG A 146 10.67 12.59 4.54
N TRP A 147 9.53 13.20 4.28
CA TRP A 147 9.29 13.97 3.06
C TRP A 147 9.54 15.46 3.29
N ASP A 148 10.37 16.09 2.48
CA ASP A 148 10.65 17.52 2.52
C ASP A 148 10.00 18.21 1.32
N PHE A 149 9.25 19.29 1.57
CA PHE A 149 8.70 20.12 0.51
C PHE A 149 9.83 20.76 -0.28
N LEU A 150 9.75 20.66 -1.61
CA LEU A 150 10.73 21.22 -2.52
C LEU A 150 10.27 22.56 -3.09
N GLN A 151 9.16 22.53 -3.84
CA GLN A 151 8.55 23.69 -4.48
C GLN A 151 7.17 23.31 -5.01
N ASN A 152 6.41 24.29 -5.50
CA ASN A 152 5.25 24.02 -6.35
C ASN A 152 5.67 24.00 -7.82
N SER A 153 4.97 23.20 -8.63
CA SER A 153 4.99 23.29 -10.09
C SER A 153 3.63 23.71 -10.59
N THR A 154 3.60 24.62 -11.55
CA THR A 154 2.39 24.93 -12.31
C THR A 154 2.17 23.84 -13.35
N LEU A 155 0.97 23.26 -13.40
CA LEU A 155 0.60 22.31 -14.44
C LEU A 155 0.42 23.03 -15.78
N GLN A 156 0.93 22.45 -16.86
CA GLN A 156 0.83 22.97 -18.21
C GLN A 156 0.29 21.90 -19.16
N PHE A 157 -0.56 22.29 -20.10
CA PHE A 157 -0.97 21.38 -21.17
C PHE A 157 -0.01 21.55 -22.34
N ALA A 158 0.79 20.53 -22.62
CA ALA A 158 1.79 20.55 -23.67
C ALA A 158 1.82 19.21 -24.41
N SER A 159 1.89 19.27 -25.74
CA SER A 159 1.95 18.08 -26.62
C SER A 159 0.86 17.05 -26.33
N GLY A 160 -0.36 17.50 -26.05
CA GLY A 160 -1.52 16.63 -25.78
C GLY A 160 -1.57 16.00 -24.39
N THR A 161 -0.68 16.41 -23.47
CA THR A 161 -0.58 15.85 -22.11
C THR A 161 -0.52 16.96 -21.07
N LEU A 162 -1.07 16.71 -19.88
CA LEU A 162 -0.89 17.58 -18.72
C LEU A 162 0.48 17.28 -18.11
N ARG A 163 1.28 18.33 -17.84
CA ARG A 163 2.68 18.20 -17.41
C ARG A 163 3.00 19.06 -16.20
N ALA A 164 3.86 18.55 -15.35
CA ALA A 164 4.58 19.31 -14.34
C ALA A 164 6.08 19.29 -14.67
N SER A 165 6.75 20.44 -14.63
CA SER A 165 8.17 20.54 -14.96
C SER A 165 8.92 21.39 -13.94
N PHE A 166 10.14 20.97 -13.60
CA PHE A 166 11.02 21.69 -12.68
C PHE A 166 12.48 21.33 -12.95
N ALA A 167 13.40 22.19 -12.49
CA ALA A 167 14.82 21.94 -12.58
C ALA A 167 15.42 21.68 -11.20
N SER A 168 16.38 20.75 -11.10
CA SER A 168 17.13 20.54 -9.87
C SER A 168 18.55 20.07 -10.15
N ASN A 169 19.48 20.39 -9.25
CA ASN A 169 20.85 19.88 -9.31
C ASN A 169 21.05 18.64 -8.44
N GLN A 170 20.02 18.11 -7.77
CA GLN A 170 20.13 16.91 -6.95
C GLN A 170 19.50 15.73 -7.68
N LEU A 171 20.08 14.55 -7.52
CA LEU A 171 19.39 13.30 -7.81
C LEU A 171 18.45 13.00 -6.64
N LYS A 172 17.16 12.81 -6.93
CA LYS A 172 16.14 12.81 -5.88
C LYS A 172 15.11 11.72 -6.10
N TYR A 173 14.58 11.25 -4.98
CA TYR A 173 13.31 10.54 -4.89
C TYR A 173 12.20 11.57 -4.78
N ILE A 174 11.43 11.80 -5.85
CA ILE A 174 10.48 12.92 -5.93
C ILE A 174 9.07 12.39 -6.17
N SER A 175 8.11 12.95 -5.47
CA SER A 175 6.70 12.72 -5.72
C SER A 175 6.00 14.06 -5.93
N LEU A 176 5.09 14.09 -6.90
CA LEU A 176 4.13 15.18 -7.04
C LEU A 176 2.87 14.78 -6.30
N GLY A 177 2.37 15.65 -5.46
CA GLY A 177 1.19 15.30 -4.69
C GLY A 177 0.94 16.21 -3.50
N TRP A 178 -0.20 15.95 -2.87
CA TRP A 178 -0.66 16.70 -1.73
C TRP A 178 -0.44 15.89 -0.45
N MET A 179 -0.06 16.59 0.61
CA MET A 179 0.05 16.03 1.94
C MET A 179 -1.18 16.44 2.74
N THR A 180 -1.90 15.47 3.30
CA THR A 180 -3.00 15.72 4.23
C THR A 180 -2.56 15.33 5.64
N PRO A 181 -2.65 16.22 6.64
CA PRO A 181 -2.31 15.87 8.02
C PRO A 181 -3.15 14.70 8.54
N LYS A 182 -2.48 13.84 9.33
CA LYS A 182 -3.13 12.76 10.06
C LYS A 182 -3.91 13.34 11.24
N CYS A 183 -5.09 12.80 11.47
CA CYS A 183 -5.88 13.03 12.67
C CYS A 183 -5.09 12.61 13.92
N THR A 184 -5.01 13.48 14.92
CA THR A 184 -4.34 13.21 16.20
C THR A 184 -5.28 12.61 17.25
N GLN A 185 -6.59 12.65 16.99
CA GLN A 185 -7.61 12.07 17.86
C GLN A 185 -7.87 10.62 17.48
N ASN A 186 -8.25 9.80 18.46
CA ASN A 186 -8.59 8.40 18.19
C ASN A 186 -9.91 8.34 17.41
N THR A 187 -9.86 7.73 16.23
CA THR A 187 -11.05 7.35 15.47
C THR A 187 -11.30 5.85 15.63
N SER A 188 -12.57 5.47 15.76
CA SER A 188 -13.00 4.08 15.73
C SER A 188 -14.04 3.82 14.65
N LEU A 189 -14.06 2.59 14.14
CA LEU A 189 -15.07 2.09 13.20
C LEU A 189 -15.87 0.99 13.89
N THR A 190 -17.17 1.19 14.12
CA THR A 190 -18.08 0.19 14.68
C THR A 190 -18.81 -0.55 13.58
N PHE A 191 -18.74 -1.88 13.57
CA PHE A 191 -19.31 -2.72 12.51
C PHE A 191 -20.63 -3.35 12.95
N ASN A 192 -21.73 -2.96 12.31
CA ASN A 192 -23.07 -3.48 12.56
C ASN A 192 -23.47 -4.41 11.40
N ASN A 193 -23.14 -5.69 11.50
CA ASN A 193 -23.36 -6.67 10.44
C ASN A 193 -24.45 -7.71 10.75
N GLY A 194 -25.05 -7.65 11.94
CA GLY A 194 -26.07 -8.61 12.38
C GLY A 194 -25.60 -10.04 12.59
N LEU A 195 -24.29 -10.33 12.40
CA LEU A 195 -23.72 -11.66 12.55
C LEU A 195 -23.31 -11.91 14.00
N GLY A 196 -23.68 -13.08 14.54
CA GLY A 196 -23.27 -13.53 15.87
C GLY A 196 -21.81 -14.00 15.97
N LEU A 197 -21.08 -13.98 14.86
CA LEU A 197 -19.73 -14.54 14.73
C LEU A 197 -18.72 -13.50 14.27
N TYR A 198 -17.44 -13.82 14.44
CA TYR A 198 -16.38 -13.07 13.81
C TYR A 198 -16.41 -13.28 12.31
N THR A 199 -16.31 -12.19 11.58
CA THR A 199 -16.13 -12.14 10.14
C THR A 199 -15.10 -11.10 9.78
N THR A 200 -14.56 -11.21 8.57
CA THR A 200 -13.47 -10.38 8.11
C THR A 200 -13.93 -9.45 7.00
N TYR A 201 -13.53 -8.18 7.06
CA TYR A 201 -13.79 -7.18 6.03
C TYR A 201 -12.48 -6.52 5.58
N LEU A 202 -12.54 -5.92 4.40
CA LEU A 202 -11.52 -5.00 3.91
C LEU A 202 -12.09 -3.59 3.92
N VAL A 203 -11.34 -2.67 4.50
CA VAL A 203 -11.71 -1.25 4.56
C VAL A 203 -10.74 -0.44 3.73
N ASP A 204 -11.28 0.31 2.77
CA ASP A 204 -10.54 1.34 2.04
C ASP A 204 -11.00 2.72 2.55
N ILE A 205 -10.05 3.56 2.92
CA ILE A 205 -10.31 4.95 3.33
C ILE A 205 -9.80 5.86 2.24
N LEU A 206 -10.69 6.62 1.63
CA LEU A 206 -10.41 7.56 0.56
C LEU A 206 -10.65 8.98 1.06
N SER A 207 -10.01 9.95 0.43
CA SER A 207 -10.42 11.35 0.62
C SER A 207 -11.81 11.54 0.03
N ALA A 208 -12.71 12.27 0.70
CA ALA A 208 -14.08 12.49 0.19
C ALA A 208 -14.14 13.32 -1.10
N THR A 209 -13.00 13.86 -1.49
CA THR A 209 -12.81 14.89 -2.50
C THR A 209 -12.42 14.30 -3.85
N GLY A 210 -13.09 13.22 -4.25
CA GLY A 210 -13.28 12.85 -5.66
C GLY A 210 -12.21 11.97 -6.32
N ASP A 211 -10.99 11.84 -5.78
CA ASP A 211 -10.09 10.77 -6.26
C ASP A 211 -10.41 9.46 -5.55
N MET A 212 -11.36 8.72 -6.12
CA MET A 212 -11.70 7.38 -5.64
C MET A 212 -10.71 6.31 -6.09
N ARG A 213 -9.59 6.67 -6.75
CA ARG A 213 -8.68 5.69 -7.36
C ARG A 213 -7.47 5.36 -6.51
N HIS A 214 -7.19 6.13 -5.46
CA HIS A 214 -6.10 5.86 -4.51
C HIS A 214 -6.58 6.01 -3.08
N PRO A 215 -6.87 4.89 -2.39
CA PRO A 215 -7.18 4.97 -0.98
C PRO A 215 -5.97 5.46 -0.18
N LEU A 216 -6.20 6.41 0.73
CA LEU A 216 -5.24 6.87 1.74
C LEU A 216 -4.80 5.71 2.64
N VAL A 217 -5.74 4.80 2.91
CA VAL A 217 -5.52 3.52 3.60
C VAL A 217 -6.19 2.46 2.75
N SER A 218 -5.40 1.54 2.20
CA SER A 218 -5.93 0.44 1.38
C SER A 218 -5.96 -0.87 2.15
N GLY A 219 -7.04 -1.63 1.96
CA GLY A 219 -7.12 -3.03 2.35
C GLY A 219 -6.93 -3.24 3.84
N LEU A 220 -7.36 -2.28 4.68
CA LEU A 220 -7.32 -2.45 6.13
C LEU A 220 -8.16 -3.67 6.48
N PHE A 221 -7.47 -4.75 6.83
CA PHE A 221 -8.06 -6.00 7.21
C PHE A 221 -8.60 -5.88 8.63
N VAL A 222 -9.88 -6.17 8.82
CA VAL A 222 -10.54 -6.15 10.13
C VAL A 222 -11.27 -7.46 10.36
N GLU A 223 -11.14 -8.01 11.56
CA GLU A 223 -11.89 -9.19 12.02
C GLU A 223 -12.79 -8.76 13.18
N VAL A 224 -14.10 -8.78 12.96
CA VAL A 224 -15.09 -8.15 13.83
C VAL A 224 -16.37 -8.99 13.92
N ARG A 225 -17.09 -8.84 15.02
CA ARG A 225 -18.48 -9.32 15.20
C ARG A 225 -19.45 -8.15 15.25
N ASN A 226 -20.75 -8.41 15.21
CA ASN A 226 -21.76 -7.37 15.30
C ASN A 226 -21.55 -6.44 16.52
N GLY A 227 -21.55 -5.13 16.28
CA GLY A 227 -21.35 -4.08 17.29
C GLY A 227 -19.91 -3.89 17.75
N MET A 228 -18.94 -4.63 17.20
CA MET A 228 -17.53 -4.48 17.57
C MET A 228 -16.92 -3.25 16.91
N ALA A 229 -16.07 -2.54 17.66
CA ALA A 229 -15.33 -1.39 17.16
C ALA A 229 -13.85 -1.72 16.96
N VAL A 230 -13.29 -1.23 15.85
CA VAL A 230 -11.84 -1.17 15.60
C VAL A 230 -11.39 0.24 15.93
N SER A 231 -10.50 0.39 16.92
CA SER A 231 -10.00 1.68 17.41
C SER A 231 -8.68 2.08 16.75
N ASN A 232 -8.31 3.35 16.89
CA ASN A 232 -7.06 3.94 16.39
C ASN A 232 -6.89 3.81 14.87
N VAL A 233 -8.01 3.84 14.13
CA VAL A 233 -7.97 3.77 12.67
C VAL A 233 -7.35 5.06 12.14
N PRO A 234 -6.29 5.01 11.32
CA PRO A 234 -5.65 6.20 10.80
C PRO A 234 -6.62 6.95 9.88
N MET A 235 -6.89 8.21 10.22
CA MET A 235 -7.77 9.09 9.45
C MET A 235 -7.07 10.40 9.12
N PRO A 236 -7.35 11.04 7.97
CA PRO A 236 -7.01 12.43 7.75
C PRO A 236 -7.90 13.35 8.60
N THR A 237 -7.53 14.63 8.75
CA THR A 237 -8.35 15.63 9.44
C THR A 237 -9.58 16.09 8.65
N GLY A 238 -9.62 15.84 7.35
CA GLY A 238 -10.70 16.25 6.45
C GLY A 238 -11.81 15.20 6.26
N PRO A 239 -12.81 15.50 5.42
CA PRO A 239 -13.85 14.56 5.06
C PRO A 239 -13.27 13.35 4.29
N VAL A 240 -13.80 12.17 4.55
CA VAL A 240 -13.41 10.89 3.94
C VAL A 240 -14.60 10.15 3.34
N VAL A 241 -14.30 9.24 2.43
CA VAL A 241 -15.18 8.14 2.06
C VAL A 241 -14.56 6.86 2.61
N ILE A 242 -15.31 6.11 3.42
CA ILE A 242 -14.89 4.82 3.96
C ILE A 242 -15.71 3.76 3.25
N ASN A 243 -15.06 2.93 2.45
CA ASN A 243 -15.69 1.82 1.75
C ASN A 243 -15.33 0.51 2.43
N VAL A 244 -16.36 -0.28 2.71
CA VAL A 244 -16.23 -1.62 3.28
C VAL A 244 -16.52 -2.65 2.21
N TYR A 245 -15.71 -3.70 2.17
CA TYR A 245 -15.84 -4.82 1.26
C TYR A 245 -15.78 -6.12 2.05
N GLU A 246 -16.45 -7.16 1.56
CA GLU A 246 -16.22 -8.51 2.06
C GLU A 246 -14.79 -8.95 1.75
N ASN A 247 -14.16 -9.65 2.70
CA ASN A 247 -12.86 -10.23 2.50
C ASN A 247 -12.93 -11.60 1.77
N ASN A 248 -13.40 -11.58 0.53
CA ASN A 248 -13.52 -12.79 -0.30
C ASN A 248 -12.47 -12.79 -1.42
N LEU A 249 -12.33 -13.91 -2.13
CA LEU A 249 -11.36 -14.04 -3.25
C LEU A 249 -11.64 -13.12 -4.44
N GLY A 250 -12.83 -12.49 -4.51
CA GLY A 250 -13.15 -11.46 -5.50
C GLY A 250 -12.64 -10.07 -5.12
N ASN A 251 -12.32 -9.83 -3.84
CA ASN A 251 -11.77 -8.58 -3.33
C ASN A 251 -10.31 -8.78 -2.89
N SER A 252 -9.35 -8.33 -3.71
CA SER A 252 -7.91 -8.60 -3.47
C SER A 252 -7.29 -7.77 -2.34
N GLN A 253 -6.87 -8.38 -1.24
CA GLN A 253 -6.25 -7.66 -0.11
C GLN A 253 -5.08 -6.73 -0.50
N TYR A 254 -4.34 -7.08 -1.55
CA TYR A 254 -3.14 -6.38 -1.99
C TYR A 254 -3.34 -5.46 -3.19
N ASN A 255 -4.49 -5.53 -3.86
CA ASN A 255 -4.78 -4.73 -5.05
C ASN A 255 -6.19 -4.17 -4.97
N TYR A 256 -6.31 -2.93 -4.53
CA TYR A 256 -7.60 -2.26 -4.39
C TYR A 256 -8.31 -1.97 -5.72
N LEU A 257 -7.62 -2.05 -6.86
CA LEU A 257 -8.29 -1.97 -8.18
C LEU A 257 -9.11 -3.23 -8.46
N ASN A 258 -8.81 -4.33 -7.75
CA ASN A 258 -9.58 -5.57 -7.78
C ASN A 258 -10.53 -5.62 -6.56
N ARG A 259 -11.28 -4.55 -6.34
CA ARG A 259 -12.42 -4.47 -5.41
C ARG A 259 -13.72 -4.51 -6.22
N SER A 260 -14.80 -4.97 -5.60
CA SER A 260 -16.15 -4.76 -6.13
C SER A 260 -16.39 -3.27 -6.39
N THR A 261 -17.08 -2.93 -7.47
CA THR A 261 -17.50 -1.54 -7.75
C THR A 261 -18.61 -1.07 -6.80
N SER A 262 -19.26 -2.00 -6.10
CA SER A 262 -20.28 -1.73 -5.08
C SER A 262 -19.76 -2.19 -3.72
N PRO A 263 -19.24 -1.27 -2.87
CA PRO A 263 -18.94 -1.59 -1.48
C PRO A 263 -20.21 -2.02 -0.74
N ILE A 264 -20.06 -2.90 0.25
CA ILE A 264 -21.19 -3.40 1.06
C ILE A 264 -21.65 -2.39 2.11
N ALA A 265 -20.79 -1.44 2.46
CA ALA A 265 -21.14 -0.27 3.25
C ALA A 265 -20.24 0.90 2.86
N THR A 266 -20.81 2.11 2.86
CA THR A 266 -20.07 3.35 2.63
C THR A 266 -20.45 4.36 3.68
N TYR A 267 -19.43 5.03 4.24
CA TYR A 267 -19.60 6.24 5.02
C TYR A 267 -18.95 7.41 4.29
N THR A 268 -19.60 8.56 4.28
CA THR A 268 -19.04 9.81 3.75
C THR A 268 -19.20 10.91 4.78
N GLY A 269 -18.11 11.56 5.17
CA GLY A 269 -18.12 12.63 6.16
C GLY A 269 -16.80 12.80 6.89
N VAL A 270 -16.78 13.62 7.94
CA VAL A 270 -15.59 13.83 8.77
C VAL A 270 -15.52 12.74 9.85
N ALA A 271 -14.50 11.87 9.76
CA ALA A 271 -14.31 10.75 10.69
C ALA A 271 -13.26 11.00 11.79
N CYS A 272 -12.50 12.09 11.70
CA CYS A 272 -11.42 12.38 12.67
C CYS A 272 -11.98 12.55 14.10
N GLY A 273 -11.48 11.74 15.04
CA GLY A 273 -11.87 11.78 16.45
C GLY A 273 -13.26 11.24 16.76
N SER A 274 -13.96 10.64 15.79
CA SER A 274 -15.31 10.11 15.97
C SER A 274 -15.34 8.58 16.03
N ASN A 275 -16.49 8.04 16.47
CA ASN A 275 -16.83 6.64 16.27
C ASN A 275 -17.80 6.53 15.10
N VAL A 276 -17.32 6.04 13.96
CA VAL A 276 -18.15 5.86 12.75
C VAL A 276 -18.85 4.51 12.82
N ALA A 277 -20.18 4.51 12.84
CA ALA A 277 -20.98 3.31 12.74
C ALA A 277 -21.18 2.91 11.27
N LEU A 278 -20.74 1.71 10.91
CA LEU A 278 -20.85 1.13 9.57
C LEU A 278 -21.96 0.06 9.60
N SER A 279 -23.08 0.36 8.94
CA SER A 279 -24.19 -0.58 8.78
C SER A 279 -23.94 -1.49 7.58
N ILE A 280 -23.70 -2.77 7.84
CA ILE A 280 -23.41 -3.77 6.82
C ILE A 280 -24.68 -4.63 6.66
N PRO A 281 -25.26 -4.70 5.45
CA PRO A 281 -26.42 -5.54 5.23
C PRO A 281 -26.05 -7.01 5.45
N LEU A 282 -26.93 -7.74 6.11
CA LEU A 282 -26.78 -9.18 6.28
C LEU A 282 -26.94 -9.84 4.91
N ASP A 283 -25.88 -10.47 4.39
CA ASP A 283 -25.98 -11.30 3.20
C ASP A 283 -26.53 -12.68 3.60
N PRO A 284 -27.72 -13.09 3.12
CA PRO A 284 -28.31 -14.39 3.44
C PRO A 284 -27.50 -15.58 2.91
N GLN A 285 -26.56 -15.35 1.98
CA GLN A 285 -25.66 -16.38 1.47
C GLN A 285 -24.44 -16.60 2.37
N LEU A 286 -24.16 -15.70 3.31
CA LEU A 286 -23.06 -15.86 4.27
C LEU A 286 -23.44 -16.90 5.31
N GLN A 287 -22.94 -18.12 5.13
CA GLN A 287 -23.00 -19.17 6.14
C GLN A 287 -21.79 -19.06 7.05
N GLY A 288 -22.02 -19.05 8.36
CA GLY A 288 -20.95 -19.13 9.34
C GLY A 288 -20.29 -20.50 9.31
N HIS A 289 -18.98 -20.52 9.06
CA HIS A 289 -18.16 -21.72 9.20
C HIS A 289 -17.32 -21.62 10.46
N PHE A 290 -17.32 -22.68 11.27
CA PHE A 290 -16.57 -22.80 12.50
C PHE A 290 -15.47 -23.84 12.39
N TRP A 291 -14.29 -23.48 12.84
CA TRP A 291 -13.08 -24.27 12.70
C TRP A 291 -12.41 -24.36 14.07
N ASN A 292 -12.26 -25.58 14.55
CA ASN A 292 -11.38 -25.91 15.66
C ASN A 292 -10.06 -26.41 15.08
N VAL A 293 -8.98 -25.69 15.34
CA VAL A 293 -7.61 -26.06 14.97
C VAL A 293 -6.90 -26.52 16.23
N LEU A 294 -6.49 -27.77 16.24
CA LEU A 294 -5.79 -28.42 17.33
C LEU A 294 -4.38 -28.76 16.85
N GLY A 295 -3.36 -28.34 17.58
CA GLY A 295 -1.99 -28.75 17.34
C GLY A 295 -1.63 -30.02 18.12
N TYR A 296 -0.95 -30.96 17.47
CA TYR A 296 -0.37 -32.14 18.12
C TYR A 296 1.13 -32.05 18.21
N CYS A 297 1.66 -32.39 19.37
CA CYS A 297 3.09 -32.60 19.55
C CYS A 297 3.51 -33.97 19.01
N PRO A 298 4.69 -34.11 18.38
CA PRO A 298 5.14 -35.37 17.76
C PRO A 298 5.24 -36.53 18.75
N ASN A 299 5.53 -36.22 20.01
CA ASN A 299 5.55 -37.08 21.19
C ASN A 299 4.16 -37.32 21.82
N GLY A 300 3.07 -36.87 21.19
CA GLY A 300 1.68 -37.27 21.48
C GLY A 300 1.10 -36.82 22.83
N SER A 301 1.83 -36.01 23.59
CA SER A 301 1.56 -35.80 25.03
C SER A 301 0.64 -34.60 25.33
N PHE A 302 0.52 -33.62 24.43
CA PHE A 302 -0.30 -32.42 24.67
C PHE A 302 -0.97 -31.89 23.39
N TYR A 303 -2.13 -31.23 23.58
CA TYR A 303 -2.81 -30.43 22.56
C TYR A 303 -2.39 -28.98 22.73
N VAL A 304 -1.98 -28.33 21.64
CA VAL A 304 -1.80 -26.87 21.63
C VAL A 304 -2.92 -26.21 20.84
N PHE A 305 -3.34 -25.04 21.31
CA PHE A 305 -4.41 -24.26 20.71
C PHE A 305 -3.78 -23.02 20.05
N PRO A 306 -3.47 -23.08 18.75
CA PRO A 306 -2.65 -22.07 18.11
C PRO A 306 -3.36 -20.74 17.95
N THR A 307 -2.60 -19.66 17.99
CA THR A 307 -3.01 -18.37 17.43
C THR A 307 -2.19 -18.12 16.17
N ILE A 308 -2.79 -18.34 15.00
CA ILE A 308 -2.08 -18.32 13.71
C ILE A 308 -2.92 -17.69 12.59
N PRO A 309 -2.29 -16.91 11.69
CA PRO A 309 -2.98 -16.42 10.50
C PRO A 309 -3.30 -17.60 9.58
N THR A 310 -4.55 -17.68 9.13
CA THR A 310 -5.01 -18.67 8.17
C THR A 310 -5.19 -18.00 6.82
N PHE A 311 -4.52 -18.52 5.81
CA PHE A 311 -4.64 -18.08 4.43
C PHE A 311 -5.38 -19.12 3.59
N TYR A 312 -6.01 -18.67 2.50
CA TYR A 312 -6.76 -19.56 1.61
C TYR A 312 -6.75 -19.08 0.16
N LYS A 313 -7.02 -20.00 -0.76
CA LYS A 313 -7.37 -19.74 -2.16
C LYS A 313 -8.27 -20.85 -2.70
N ARG A 314 -8.91 -20.65 -3.85
CA ARG A 314 -9.61 -21.76 -4.56
C ARG A 314 -8.61 -22.81 -5.00
N ALA A 315 -8.89 -24.08 -4.73
CA ALA A 315 -8.09 -25.18 -5.21
C ALA A 315 -8.04 -25.18 -6.74
N HIS A 316 -6.97 -25.73 -7.31
CA HIS A 316 -6.76 -25.82 -8.77
C HIS A 316 -6.73 -24.46 -9.50
N THR A 317 -6.54 -23.35 -8.78
CA THR A 317 -6.39 -22.02 -9.37
C THR A 317 -4.96 -21.48 -9.18
N LYS A 318 -4.54 -20.62 -10.11
CA LYS A 318 -3.30 -19.82 -10.00
C LYS A 318 -3.48 -18.56 -9.14
N ALA A 319 -4.58 -18.48 -8.37
CA ALA A 319 -4.82 -17.34 -7.51
C ALA A 319 -3.75 -17.27 -6.39
N ASN A 320 -3.45 -16.05 -5.97
CA ASN A 320 -2.66 -15.80 -4.77
C ASN A 320 -3.47 -16.19 -3.52
N TYR A 321 -2.77 -16.45 -2.42
CA TYR A 321 -3.42 -16.63 -1.13
C TYR A 321 -3.94 -15.30 -0.59
N SER A 322 -5.12 -15.35 0.01
CA SER A 322 -5.70 -14.25 0.79
C SER A 322 -5.74 -14.65 2.26
N LEU A 323 -5.56 -13.69 3.18
CA LEU A 323 -5.78 -13.93 4.60
C LEU A 323 -7.26 -14.20 4.84
N LEU A 324 -7.61 -15.40 5.29
CA LEU A 324 -8.97 -15.79 5.65
C LEU A 324 -9.38 -15.20 7.01
N GLY A 325 -8.42 -15.14 7.94
CA GLY A 325 -8.57 -14.59 9.29
C GLY A 325 -7.58 -15.18 10.28
N LEU A 326 -7.74 -14.83 11.55
CA LEU A 326 -6.83 -15.26 12.60
C LEU A 326 -7.48 -16.38 13.40
N VAL A 327 -6.88 -17.57 13.40
CA VAL A 327 -7.23 -18.58 14.40
C VAL A 327 -6.75 -18.05 15.73
N HIS A 328 -7.62 -18.03 16.73
CA HIS A 328 -7.33 -17.52 18.06
C HIS A 328 -7.56 -18.63 19.08
N ILE A 329 -6.50 -19.11 19.74
CA ILE A 329 -6.55 -20.22 20.70
C ILE A 329 -7.29 -21.43 20.08
N GLY A 330 -6.88 -21.80 18.86
CA GLY A 330 -7.42 -22.93 18.13
C GLY A 330 -8.87 -22.77 17.68
N GLN A 331 -9.47 -21.59 17.82
CA GLN A 331 -10.83 -21.34 17.35
C GLN A 331 -10.82 -20.29 16.24
N PHE A 332 -11.64 -20.52 15.23
CA PHE A 332 -11.80 -19.61 14.11
C PHE A 332 -13.21 -19.69 13.56
N SER A 333 -13.78 -18.54 13.17
CA SER A 333 -15.02 -18.50 12.42
C SER A 333 -14.86 -17.61 11.19
N THR A 334 -15.51 -17.99 10.10
CA THR A 334 -15.50 -17.19 8.88
C THR A 334 -16.79 -17.36 8.10
N THR A 335 -17.15 -16.34 7.33
CA THR A 335 -18.24 -16.40 6.34
C THR A 335 -17.71 -16.35 4.90
N GLN A 336 -16.38 -16.35 4.70
CA GLN A 336 -15.75 -16.05 3.41
C GLN A 336 -15.56 -17.28 2.51
N ILE A 337 -15.76 -18.48 3.04
CA ILE A 337 -15.77 -19.73 2.28
C ILE A 337 -17.20 -20.18 2.02
N ARG A 338 -17.39 -20.97 0.96
CA ARG A 338 -18.70 -21.50 0.56
C ARG A 338 -18.68 -23.02 0.63
N THR A 339 -19.76 -23.61 1.13
CA THR A 339 -19.98 -25.06 1.09
C THR A 339 -19.95 -25.57 -0.36
N ASN A 340 -19.56 -26.83 -0.55
CA ASN A 340 -19.35 -27.51 -1.83
C ASN A 340 -18.29 -26.88 -2.73
N ASN A 341 -17.32 -26.17 -2.17
CA ASN A 341 -16.16 -25.65 -2.90
C ASN A 341 -14.87 -26.19 -2.29
N GLU A 342 -13.88 -26.45 -3.15
CA GLU A 342 -12.56 -26.90 -2.73
C GLU A 342 -11.59 -25.73 -2.60
N TYR A 343 -10.87 -25.70 -1.49
CA TYR A 343 -9.93 -24.64 -1.15
C TYR A 343 -8.59 -25.21 -0.75
N HIS A 344 -7.54 -24.43 -1.03
CA HIS A 344 -6.21 -24.69 -0.56
C HIS A 344 -5.88 -23.70 0.56
N PHE A 345 -5.67 -24.22 1.76
CA PHE A 345 -5.35 -23.47 2.97
C PHE A 345 -3.85 -23.43 3.18
N LEU A 346 -3.37 -22.34 3.77
CA LEU A 346 -1.98 -22.14 4.14
C LEU A 346 -1.92 -21.54 5.55
N TRP A 347 -1.07 -22.09 6.39
CA TRP A 347 -0.70 -21.55 7.70
C TRP A 347 0.81 -21.36 7.75
N VAL A 348 1.25 -20.28 8.39
CA VAL A 348 2.66 -19.95 8.57
C VAL A 348 2.95 -19.93 10.07
N SER A 349 3.96 -20.67 10.51
CA SER A 349 4.40 -20.71 11.91
C SER A 349 5.93 -20.76 11.95
N GLY A 350 6.57 -19.66 12.34
CA GLY A 350 8.03 -19.53 12.21
C GLY A 350 8.44 -19.63 10.74
N ASP A 351 9.41 -20.49 10.45
CA ASP A 351 9.89 -20.77 9.09
C ASP A 351 9.08 -21.87 8.37
N ASP A 352 8.14 -22.52 9.07
CA ASP A 352 7.38 -23.63 8.53
C ASP A 352 6.09 -23.18 7.83
N LEU A 353 5.82 -23.82 6.68
CA LEU A 353 4.63 -23.61 5.86
C LEU A 353 3.78 -24.88 5.86
N PHE A 354 2.54 -24.77 6.32
CA PHE A 354 1.58 -25.86 6.34
C PHE A 354 0.51 -25.60 5.30
N THR A 355 0.36 -26.51 4.35
CA THR A 355 -0.67 -26.40 3.32
C THR A 355 -1.65 -27.56 3.35
N LYS A 356 -2.90 -27.29 2.99
CA LYS A 356 -3.92 -28.34 2.88
C LYS A 356 -4.99 -28.01 1.85
N GLU A 357 -5.21 -28.91 0.91
CA GLU A 357 -6.41 -28.90 0.07
C GLU A 357 -7.57 -29.57 0.80
N LYS A 358 -8.77 -28.96 0.75
CA LYS A 358 -9.98 -29.49 1.36
C LYS A 358 -11.25 -28.99 0.67
N LEU A 359 -12.14 -29.92 0.35
CA LEU A 359 -13.54 -29.65 0.04
C LEU A 359 -14.29 -29.19 1.30
N VAL A 360 -14.91 -28.01 1.24
CA VAL A 360 -15.74 -27.50 2.33
C VAL A 360 -17.14 -28.10 2.19
N ASP A 361 -17.44 -29.21 2.87
CA ASP A 361 -18.71 -29.99 2.82
C ASP A 361 -19.64 -29.77 4.04
N SER A 362 -19.19 -29.05 5.07
CA SER A 362 -19.85 -28.76 6.35
C SER A 362 -19.69 -27.29 6.79
N SER A 363 -20.52 -26.83 7.73
CA SER A 363 -20.35 -25.55 8.43
C SER A 363 -19.45 -25.65 9.67
N THR A 364 -19.15 -26.87 10.14
CA THR A 364 -18.29 -27.08 11.31
C THR A 364 -17.17 -28.06 10.99
N TYR A 365 -15.94 -27.67 11.33
CA TYR A 365 -14.74 -28.48 11.14
C TYR A 365 -13.92 -28.54 12.40
N THR A 366 -13.35 -29.72 12.65
CA THR A 366 -12.19 -29.86 13.53
C THR A 366 -11.01 -30.33 12.67
N ARG A 367 -9.86 -29.70 12.89
CA ARG A 367 -8.62 -29.95 12.16
C ARG A 367 -7.49 -30.14 13.14
N PHE A 368 -6.61 -31.05 12.76
CA PHE A 368 -5.42 -31.38 13.49
C PHE A 368 -4.21 -30.96 12.66
N ILE A 369 -3.33 -30.16 13.24
CA ILE A 369 -2.07 -29.74 12.64
C ILE A 369 -0.96 -30.39 13.48
N THR A 370 0.03 -31.00 12.83
CA THR A 370 1.21 -31.47 13.57
C THR A 370 2.12 -30.29 13.80
N VAL A 371 2.45 -30.02 15.06
CA VAL A 371 3.33 -28.92 15.44
C VAL A 371 4.76 -29.44 15.49
N PRO A 372 5.72 -28.77 14.83
CA PRO A 372 7.11 -29.21 14.85
C PRO A 372 7.71 -29.05 16.27
N GLU A 373 8.60 -29.97 16.63
CA GLU A 373 9.48 -29.82 17.79
C GLU A 373 10.57 -28.81 17.45
N THR A 374 10.38 -27.52 17.75
CA THR A 374 11.46 -26.53 17.63
C THR A 374 11.85 -25.95 18.99
N SER A 375 13.12 -25.52 19.08
CA SER A 375 13.78 -25.08 20.31
C SER A 375 13.21 -23.75 20.85
N PRO A 376 13.26 -23.50 22.17
CA PRO A 376 12.54 -22.42 22.86
C PRO A 376 13.16 -21.02 22.68
N GLY A 377 13.35 -20.59 21.44
CA GLY A 377 13.97 -19.31 21.08
C GLY A 377 13.10 -18.32 20.31
N ASP A 378 12.09 -18.79 19.55
CA ASP A 378 11.36 -17.92 18.63
C ASP A 378 10.05 -17.37 19.21
N THR A 379 9.87 -16.06 19.07
CA THR A 379 8.92 -15.24 19.82
C THR A 379 7.44 -15.37 19.41
N LEU A 380 7.08 -16.30 18.51
CA LEU A 380 5.68 -16.59 18.18
C LEU A 380 5.07 -17.53 19.24
N ARG A 381 4.58 -16.95 20.33
CA ARG A 381 3.83 -17.68 21.38
C ARG A 381 2.52 -18.23 20.79
N GLY A 382 2.51 -19.48 20.35
CA GLY A 382 1.27 -20.11 19.89
C GLY A 382 1.34 -21.59 19.55
N MET A 383 2.50 -22.12 19.18
CA MET A 383 2.64 -23.50 18.71
C MET A 383 3.88 -24.17 19.31
N TRP A 384 3.93 -24.29 20.64
CA TRP A 384 5.06 -24.93 21.32
C TRP A 384 4.62 -26.18 22.07
N CYS A 385 5.30 -27.27 21.74
CA CYS A 385 5.26 -28.50 22.48
C CYS A 385 6.30 -28.41 23.60
N PHE A 386 5.83 -28.33 24.84
CA PHE A 386 6.69 -28.37 26.03
C PHE A 386 6.98 -29.80 26.45
#